data_AF-A0A1G3AQK7-F1
#
_entry.id   AF-A0A1G3AQK7-F1
#
_cell.length_a   1.000
_cell.length_b   1.000
_cell.length_c   1.000
_cell.angle_alpha   90.00
_cell.angle_beta   90.00
_cell.angle_gamma   90.00
#
_symmetry.space_group_name_H-M   'P 1'
#
loop_
_entity.id
_entity.type
_entity.pdbx_description
1 polymer ?
#
loop_
_entity_poly.entity_id
_entity_poly.type
_entity_poly.pdbx_seq_one_letter_code
_entity_poly.pdbx_strand_id
1 'polypeptide(L)'
;MLEETPVWTFRSKRPLTRWYEHVHLLPNRVVGYWFCLDRSSGARLWERRLEPDEIVGIDDGVIVANERWRRLDFGSTRHGCYGISLETGKLLWTSHASGFWSWLLGELDHRSRDCPVYVADGRCYCRSGRILDVATGRLVERVSKDEIKPPEKLETETETLRRSKHLSDPVKLKVGDGLWLSHKLAAKPEVEPLDDEFLASVWEFRLFLTDDEGRVRWEFDLKDTGYETYYYGEKCRYSAPYLYLLACEKRTTKKWKKIEVYNPTQFHLLTLDLSNGRIVQDIQVTRNPVDVCRFEDIDEQGVLLSGGDNLLHYFRIAQRHPTIQEE
;
A
#
# COMPACT_ATOMS: atom_id res chain seq x y z
N MET A 1 -17.25 7.64 7.36
CA MET A 1 -17.83 7.81 6.01
C MET A 1 -16.97 8.81 5.28
N LEU A 2 -16.91 8.70 3.96
CA LEU A 2 -16.11 9.59 3.11
C LEU A 2 -17.01 10.66 2.50
N GLU A 3 -16.42 11.77 2.06
CA GLU A 3 -17.07 12.65 1.10
C GLU A 3 -17.39 11.84 -0.18
N GLU A 4 -18.61 11.97 -0.74
CA GLU A 4 -19.06 11.17 -1.89
C GLU A 4 -18.25 11.43 -3.15
N THR A 5 -17.70 12.65 -3.27
CA THR A 5 -16.82 13.04 -4.35
C THR A 5 -15.40 13.21 -3.84
N PRO A 6 -14.38 12.85 -4.64
CA PRO A 6 -13.01 13.10 -4.25
C PRO A 6 -12.79 14.63 -4.10
N VAL A 7 -12.08 15.03 -3.04
CA VAL A 7 -11.69 16.43 -2.80
C VAL A 7 -10.93 16.97 -4.00
N TRP A 8 -10.07 16.13 -4.56
CA TRP A 8 -9.34 16.41 -5.78
C TRP A 8 -8.99 15.11 -6.50
N THR A 9 -8.66 15.28 -7.79
CA THR A 9 -8.05 14.22 -8.59
C THR A 9 -6.75 14.73 -9.20
N PHE A 10 -5.79 13.83 -9.41
CA PHE A 10 -4.50 14.18 -10.02
C PHE A 10 -4.12 13.15 -11.07
N ARG A 11 -3.74 13.61 -12.26
CA ARG A 11 -3.24 12.73 -13.31
C ARG A 11 -1.71 12.81 -13.38
N SER A 12 -1.03 11.74 -12.98
CA SER A 12 0.42 11.64 -13.10
C SER A 12 0.84 11.49 -14.56
N LYS A 13 2.03 12.01 -14.92
CA LYS A 13 2.59 11.78 -16.27
C LYS A 13 3.09 10.36 -16.47
N ARG A 14 3.41 9.65 -15.38
CA ARG A 14 3.91 8.28 -15.38
C ARG A 14 2.91 7.32 -14.75
N PRO A 15 2.86 6.05 -15.17
CA PRO A 15 2.02 5.05 -14.54
C PRO A 15 2.37 4.88 -13.05
N LEU A 16 1.35 4.89 -12.21
CA LEU A 16 1.36 4.57 -10.78
C LEU A 16 1.48 3.05 -10.57
N THR A 17 0.94 2.27 -11.51
CA THR A 17 0.65 0.84 -11.40
C THR A 17 1.86 -0.09 -11.51
N ARG A 18 3.09 0.44 -11.55
CA ARG A 18 4.28 -0.40 -11.77
C ARG A 18 4.57 -1.34 -10.59
N TRP A 19 4.26 -0.99 -9.33
CA TRP A 19 4.36 -1.85 -8.12
C TRP A 19 3.50 -1.37 -6.92
N TYR A 20 3.47 -2.13 -5.83
CA TYR A 20 2.79 -1.80 -4.56
C TYR A 20 3.53 -0.69 -3.79
N GLU A 21 2.80 0.14 -3.03
CA GLU A 21 3.31 1.20 -2.13
C GLU A 21 4.17 2.27 -2.82
N HIS A 22 3.60 2.99 -3.79
CA HIS A 22 4.33 4.04 -4.53
C HIS A 22 3.90 5.45 -4.19
N VAL A 23 2.81 5.60 -3.45
CA VAL A 23 2.30 6.90 -3.08
C VAL A 23 2.05 6.91 -1.58
N HIS A 24 2.59 7.91 -0.90
CA HIS A 24 2.50 8.07 0.53
C HIS A 24 1.67 9.32 0.85
N LEU A 25 0.72 9.16 1.76
CA LEU A 25 0.06 10.24 2.47
C LEU A 25 0.95 10.71 3.61
N LEU A 26 1.33 11.98 3.55
CA LEU A 26 1.99 12.70 4.62
C LEU A 26 1.00 13.71 5.22
N PRO A 27 1.25 14.28 6.43
CA PRO A 27 0.31 15.20 7.07
C PRO A 27 -0.17 16.34 6.18
N ASN A 28 0.70 16.92 5.35
CA ASN A 28 0.39 18.02 4.44
C ASN A 28 0.67 17.75 2.96
N ARG A 29 1.11 16.54 2.59
CA ARG A 29 1.56 16.22 1.23
C ARG A 29 1.10 14.85 0.77
N VAL A 30 1.06 14.68 -0.54
CA VAL A 30 1.00 13.37 -1.18
C VAL A 30 2.25 13.21 -2.04
N VAL A 31 3.06 12.20 -1.75
CA VAL A 31 4.32 11.94 -2.45
C VAL A 31 4.19 10.66 -3.23
N GLY A 32 4.40 10.71 -4.54
CA GLY A 32 4.44 9.50 -5.35
C GLY A 32 5.62 9.47 -6.31
N TYR A 33 5.49 8.72 -7.40
CA TYR A 33 6.54 8.49 -8.40
C TYR A 33 7.05 9.79 -9.06
N TRP A 34 7.97 10.44 -8.34
CA TRP A 34 8.58 11.75 -8.57
C TRP A 34 7.59 12.89 -8.79
N PHE A 35 6.55 12.92 -7.98
CA PHE A 35 5.72 14.11 -7.78
C PHE A 35 5.44 14.33 -6.30
N CYS A 36 5.14 15.58 -5.95
CA CYS A 36 4.57 15.94 -4.66
C CYS A 36 3.38 16.87 -4.89
N LEU A 37 2.29 16.56 -4.19
CA LEU A 37 1.07 17.35 -4.21
C LEU A 37 0.84 17.97 -2.84
N ASP A 38 0.23 19.15 -2.83
CA ASP A 38 -0.45 19.66 -1.64
C ASP A 38 -1.63 18.74 -1.32
N ARG A 39 -1.68 18.22 -0.09
CA ARG A 39 -2.71 17.26 0.29
C ARG A 39 -4.11 17.85 0.29
N SER A 40 -4.26 19.12 0.63
CA SER A 40 -5.58 19.74 0.80
C SER A 40 -6.28 19.99 -0.54
N SER A 41 -5.50 20.34 -1.57
CA SER A 41 -5.99 20.81 -2.86
C SER A 41 -5.65 19.89 -4.04
N GLY A 42 -4.71 18.96 -3.87
CA GLY A 42 -4.16 18.16 -4.96
C GLY A 42 -3.25 18.96 -5.91
N ALA A 43 -2.96 20.23 -5.57
CA ALA A 43 -2.11 21.08 -6.38
C ALA A 43 -0.69 20.52 -6.44
N ARG A 44 -0.14 20.41 -7.66
CA ARG A 44 1.21 19.92 -7.87
C ARG A 44 2.23 20.95 -7.36
N LEU A 45 2.94 20.60 -6.29
CA LEU A 45 4.08 21.37 -5.78
C LEU A 45 5.30 21.18 -6.68
N TRP A 46 5.59 19.92 -7.04
CA TRP A 46 6.60 19.59 -8.03
C TRP A 46 6.33 18.24 -8.70
N GLU A 47 6.91 18.07 -9.89
CA GLU A 47 7.01 16.80 -10.61
C GLU A 47 8.34 16.80 -11.35
N ARG A 48 9.05 15.67 -11.30
CA ARG A 48 10.41 15.53 -11.79
C ARG A 48 10.57 14.23 -12.55
N ARG A 49 11.57 14.22 -13.43
CA ARG A 49 12.09 12.98 -14.00
C ARG A 49 13.35 12.63 -13.24
N LEU A 50 13.23 11.65 -12.35
CA LEU A 50 14.36 11.08 -11.64
C LEU A 50 14.59 9.63 -12.11
N GLU A 51 15.82 9.19 -11.90
CA GLU A 51 16.31 7.86 -12.21
C GLU A 51 15.81 6.76 -11.26
N PRO A 52 15.84 6.93 -9.91
CA PRO A 52 15.26 5.94 -9.00
C PRO A 52 13.80 5.61 -9.35
N ASP A 53 13.30 4.47 -8.89
CA ASP A 53 11.92 4.03 -9.14
C ASP A 53 11.21 3.43 -7.92
N GLU A 54 11.83 3.50 -6.75
CA GLU A 54 11.25 3.01 -5.50
C GLU A 54 11.63 3.94 -4.35
N ILE A 55 10.63 4.43 -3.62
CA ILE A 55 10.81 5.15 -2.35
C ILE A 55 11.02 4.09 -1.26
N VAL A 56 12.07 4.25 -0.46
CA VAL A 56 12.35 3.35 0.68
C VAL A 56 11.87 3.95 1.99
N GLY A 57 11.95 5.27 2.12
CA GLY A 57 11.50 5.99 3.30
C GLY A 57 11.61 7.49 3.10
N ILE A 58 10.98 8.23 4.01
CA ILE A 58 11.00 9.69 4.03
C ILE A 58 11.32 10.09 5.46
N ASP A 59 12.37 10.90 5.63
CA ASP A 59 12.77 11.41 6.95
C ASP A 59 13.51 12.75 6.79
N ASP A 60 13.38 13.64 7.78
CA ASP A 60 13.99 14.98 7.79
C ASP A 60 13.82 15.78 6.48
N GLY A 61 12.65 15.64 5.82
CA GLY A 61 12.36 16.32 4.56
C GLY A 61 13.14 15.78 3.35
N VAL A 62 13.72 14.58 3.47
CA VAL A 62 14.42 13.88 2.39
C VAL A 62 13.72 12.55 2.11
N ILE A 63 13.41 12.34 0.82
CA ILE A 63 12.96 11.07 0.28
C ILE A 63 14.20 10.25 -0.03
N VAL A 64 14.34 9.09 0.60
CA VAL A 64 15.39 8.11 0.28
C VAL A 64 14.82 7.10 -0.70
N ALA A 65 15.54 6.89 -1.79
CA ALA A 65 15.08 6.07 -2.90
C ALA A 65 16.16 5.15 -3.47
N ASN A 66 15.73 4.16 -4.24
CA ASN A 66 16.58 3.25 -4.99
C ASN A 66 16.01 2.96 -6.39
N GLU A 67 16.79 2.24 -7.18
CA GLU A 67 16.40 1.71 -8.47
C GLU A 67 16.19 0.20 -8.39
N ARG A 68 15.24 -0.30 -9.17
CA ARG A 68 14.94 -1.71 -9.33
C ARG A 68 15.29 -2.20 -10.74
N TRP A 69 16.41 -2.90 -10.85
CA TRP A 69 16.79 -3.57 -12.08
C TRP A 69 16.03 -4.88 -12.29
N ARG A 70 15.44 -5.07 -13.47
CA ARG A 70 14.82 -6.34 -13.90
C ARG A 70 15.73 -7.03 -14.91
N ARG A 71 16.17 -8.26 -14.60
CA ARG A 71 16.51 -9.24 -15.63
C ARG A 71 15.28 -10.09 -15.90
N LEU A 72 14.96 -10.30 -17.17
CA LEU A 72 13.74 -10.96 -17.65
C LEU A 72 13.51 -12.36 -17.01
N ASP A 73 14.56 -13.00 -16.49
CA ASP A 73 14.49 -14.41 -16.05
C ASP A 73 14.91 -14.68 -14.58
N PHE A 74 15.38 -13.71 -13.78
CA PHE A 74 16.01 -13.97 -12.46
C PHE A 74 15.58 -13.06 -11.30
N GLY A 75 14.38 -12.51 -11.35
CA GLY A 75 13.84 -11.64 -10.30
C GLY A 75 14.35 -10.20 -10.37
N SER A 76 13.86 -9.35 -9.44
CA SER A 76 14.21 -7.94 -9.37
C SER A 76 15.31 -7.69 -8.35
N THR A 77 16.37 -6.97 -8.73
CA THR A 77 17.43 -6.53 -7.81
C THR A 77 17.37 -5.03 -7.59
N ARG A 78 17.47 -4.58 -6.33
CA ARG A 78 17.56 -3.16 -5.97
C ARG A 78 19.01 -2.67 -5.96
N HIS A 79 19.26 -1.43 -6.38
CA HIS A 79 20.58 -0.78 -6.34
C HIS A 79 20.47 0.74 -6.21
N GLY A 80 21.58 1.38 -5.85
CA GLY A 80 21.69 2.82 -5.72
C GLY A 80 21.07 3.33 -4.42
N CYS A 81 21.53 4.49 -3.97
CA CYS A 81 20.99 5.19 -2.82
C CYS A 81 20.93 6.67 -3.15
N TYR A 82 19.73 7.21 -3.17
CA TYR A 82 19.42 8.56 -3.62
C TYR A 82 18.73 9.32 -2.50
N GLY A 83 19.21 10.53 -2.19
CA GLY A 83 18.51 11.48 -1.35
C GLY A 83 17.88 12.55 -2.21
N ILE A 84 16.57 12.73 -2.08
CA ILE A 84 15.78 13.67 -2.88
C ILE A 84 15.05 14.62 -1.92
N SER A 85 15.13 15.92 -2.17
CA SER A 85 14.41 16.91 -1.38
C SER A 85 12.89 16.70 -1.51
N LEU A 86 12.20 16.47 -0.40
CA LEU A 86 10.74 16.44 -0.34
C LEU A 86 10.13 17.78 -0.77
N GLU A 87 10.84 18.88 -0.50
CA GLU A 87 10.38 20.24 -0.82
C GLU A 87 10.40 20.53 -2.32
N THR A 88 11.45 20.11 -3.02
CA THR A 88 11.72 20.60 -4.37
C THR A 88 11.78 19.49 -5.43
N GLY A 89 11.80 18.23 -4.99
CA GLY A 89 12.08 17.06 -5.83
C GLY A 89 13.50 17.03 -6.41
N LYS A 90 14.40 17.91 -5.97
CA LYS A 90 15.79 17.94 -6.45
C LYS A 90 16.58 16.81 -5.81
N LEU A 91 17.40 16.16 -6.63
CA LEU A 91 18.43 15.25 -6.14
C LEU A 91 19.42 16.04 -5.27
N LEU A 92 19.57 15.61 -4.02
CA LEU A 92 20.49 16.22 -3.05
C LEU A 92 21.84 15.51 -3.08
N TRP A 93 21.81 14.18 -3.08
CA TRP A 93 23.00 13.35 -3.05
C TRP A 93 22.73 11.97 -3.67
N THR A 94 23.80 11.35 -4.14
CA THR A 94 23.85 9.93 -4.49
C THR A 94 24.97 9.27 -3.70
N SER A 95 24.75 8.02 -3.30
CA SER A 95 25.75 7.26 -2.54
C SER A 95 25.87 5.84 -3.10
N HIS A 96 26.69 5.70 -4.12
CA HIS A 96 27.09 4.39 -4.64
C HIS A 96 28.17 3.78 -3.74
N ALA A 97 28.29 2.45 -3.72
CA ALA A 97 29.35 1.79 -2.97
C ALA A 97 30.73 2.31 -3.44
N SER A 98 31.53 2.86 -2.53
CA SER A 98 32.91 3.29 -2.82
C SER A 98 33.92 2.22 -2.37
N GLY A 99 34.88 1.92 -3.24
CA GLY A 99 35.99 0.99 -2.99
C GLY A 99 36.76 0.62 -4.27
N PHE A 100 38.04 0.25 -4.11
CA PHE A 100 38.93 -0.16 -5.21
C PHE A 100 38.30 -1.22 -6.13
N TRP A 101 37.57 -2.18 -5.56
CA TRP A 101 36.86 -3.23 -6.29
C TRP A 101 35.66 -2.72 -7.11
N SER A 102 34.93 -1.70 -6.64
CA SER A 102 33.83 -1.09 -7.41
C SER A 102 34.36 -0.33 -8.63
N TRP A 103 35.59 0.19 -8.56
CA TRP A 103 36.28 0.82 -9.69
C TRP A 103 36.87 -0.21 -10.65
N LEU A 104 37.43 -1.31 -10.15
CA LEU A 104 38.09 -2.35 -10.96
C LEU A 104 37.13 -3.34 -11.64
N LEU A 105 35.99 -3.64 -11.02
CA LEU A 105 35.05 -4.67 -11.51
C LEU A 105 33.79 -4.10 -12.19
N GLY A 106 33.55 -2.79 -12.13
CA GLY A 106 32.41 -2.14 -12.77
C GLY A 106 31.09 -2.89 -12.56
N GLU A 107 30.35 -3.16 -13.65
CA GLU A 107 29.04 -3.82 -13.67
C GLU A 107 29.03 -5.29 -13.17
N LEU A 108 30.19 -5.91 -12.95
CA LEU A 108 30.32 -7.30 -12.48
C LEU A 108 30.34 -7.43 -10.95
N ASP A 109 30.46 -6.32 -10.20
CA ASP A 109 30.54 -6.39 -8.74
C ASP A 109 29.15 -6.50 -8.09
N HIS A 110 28.80 -7.66 -7.55
CA HIS A 110 27.59 -7.79 -6.74
C HIS A 110 27.65 -6.96 -5.44
N ARG A 111 28.83 -6.49 -5.01
CA ARG A 111 29.01 -5.57 -3.87
C ARG A 111 28.80 -4.09 -4.25
N SER A 112 28.78 -3.74 -5.54
CA SER A 112 28.37 -2.40 -6.00
C SER A 112 26.85 -2.21 -5.94
N ARG A 113 26.09 -3.31 -5.77
CA ARG A 113 24.63 -3.36 -5.57
C ARG A 113 24.23 -3.06 -4.13
N ASP A 114 24.76 -1.98 -3.59
CA ASP A 114 24.25 -1.44 -2.33
C ASP A 114 22.94 -0.69 -2.58
N CYS A 115 22.01 -0.77 -1.64
CA CYS A 115 20.75 -0.06 -1.68
C CYS A 115 20.24 0.21 -0.26
N PRO A 116 19.46 1.29 -0.04
CA PRO A 116 18.76 1.51 1.21
C PRO A 116 17.78 0.36 1.48
N VAL A 117 17.72 -0.05 2.74
CA VAL A 117 16.80 -1.07 3.27
C VAL A 117 15.67 -0.40 4.03
N TYR A 118 15.99 0.58 4.88
CA TYR A 118 15.04 1.39 5.62
C TYR A 118 15.65 2.75 6.01
N VAL A 119 14.79 3.66 6.45
CA VAL A 119 15.16 4.97 6.98
C VAL A 119 14.56 5.10 8.37
N ALA A 120 15.34 5.59 9.34
CA ALA A 120 14.88 5.88 10.70
C ALA A 120 15.85 6.85 11.38
N ASP A 121 15.33 7.74 12.22
CA ASP A 121 16.09 8.62 13.11
C ASP A 121 17.20 9.42 12.39
N GLY A 122 16.87 10.02 11.24
CA GLY A 122 17.80 10.79 10.40
C GLY A 122 18.85 9.92 9.68
N ARG A 123 18.69 8.60 9.67
CA ARG A 123 19.66 7.64 9.12
C ARG A 123 19.06 6.73 8.06
N CYS A 124 19.86 6.47 7.04
CA CYS A 124 19.57 5.55 5.94
C CYS A 124 20.46 4.31 6.09
N TYR A 125 19.82 3.17 6.30
CA TYR A 125 20.48 1.90 6.54
C TYR A 125 20.55 1.09 5.25
N CYS A 126 21.76 0.82 4.76
CA CYS A 126 21.99 0.19 3.47
C CYS A 126 22.36 -1.29 3.62
N ARG A 127 21.99 -2.10 2.61
CA ARG A 127 22.21 -3.55 2.58
C ARG A 127 23.68 -3.96 2.75
N SER A 128 24.61 -3.10 2.38
CA SER A 128 26.04 -3.35 2.53
C SER A 128 26.56 -3.23 3.96
N GLY A 129 25.75 -2.77 4.93
CA GLY A 129 26.18 -2.42 6.29
C GLY A 129 26.55 -0.95 6.45
N ARG A 130 26.45 -0.13 5.40
CA ARG A 130 26.64 1.33 5.50
C ARG A 130 25.43 1.97 6.17
N ILE A 131 25.68 2.90 7.09
CA ILE A 131 24.67 3.80 7.63
C ILE A 131 25.02 5.20 7.15
N LEU A 132 24.09 5.83 6.46
CA LEU A 132 24.25 7.16 5.88
C LEU A 132 23.41 8.16 6.65
N ASP A 133 23.91 9.38 6.80
CA ASP A 133 23.12 10.52 7.25
C ASP A 133 22.11 10.88 6.15
N VAL A 134 20.83 10.99 6.49
CA VAL A 134 19.75 11.20 5.51
C VAL A 134 19.85 12.56 4.83
N ALA A 135 20.22 13.59 5.58
CA ALA A 135 20.31 14.96 5.04
C ALA A 135 21.42 15.10 4.00
N THR A 136 22.58 14.46 4.23
CA THR A 136 23.80 14.69 3.44
C THR A 136 24.26 13.50 2.60
N GLY A 137 23.75 12.29 2.86
CA GLY A 137 24.19 11.05 2.22
C GLY A 137 25.59 10.59 2.64
N ARG A 138 26.21 11.28 3.61
CA ARG A 138 27.56 10.96 4.09
C ARG A 138 27.53 9.70 4.93
N LEU A 139 28.60 8.90 4.81
CA LEU A 139 28.79 7.74 5.66
C LEU A 139 28.95 8.19 7.12
N VAL A 140 28.04 7.73 7.98
CA VAL A 140 28.14 7.90 9.43
C VAL A 140 28.99 6.78 10.01
N GLU A 141 28.65 5.53 9.68
CA GLU A 141 29.38 4.36 10.16
C GLU A 141 29.17 3.13 9.27
N ARG A 142 29.90 2.06 9.57
CA ARG A 142 29.74 0.74 8.95
C ARG A 142 29.57 -0.31 10.04
N VAL A 143 28.52 -1.10 9.90
CA VAL A 143 28.19 -2.23 10.76
C VAL A 143 28.20 -3.53 9.97
N SER A 144 28.09 -4.68 10.63
CA SER A 144 27.86 -5.94 9.92
C SER A 144 26.54 -5.88 9.16
N LYS A 145 26.47 -6.53 7.99
CA LYS A 145 25.21 -6.62 7.22
C LYS A 145 24.10 -7.29 8.01
N ASP A 146 24.45 -8.20 8.91
CA ASP A 146 23.50 -8.93 9.75
C ASP A 146 22.87 -8.04 10.83
N GLU A 147 23.46 -6.88 11.10
CA GLU A 147 22.92 -5.86 12.01
C GLU A 147 21.92 -4.93 11.30
N ILE A 148 21.91 -4.89 9.96
CA ILE A 148 20.95 -4.12 9.18
C ILE A 148 19.63 -4.89 9.12
N LYS A 149 18.84 -4.75 10.18
CA LYS A 149 17.47 -5.23 10.25
C LYS A 149 16.55 -4.02 10.27
N PRO A 150 15.53 -3.95 9.39
CA PRO A 150 14.49 -2.96 9.54
C PRO A 150 13.94 -3.04 10.96
N PRO A 151 13.60 -1.90 11.59
CA PRO A 151 12.82 -1.95 12.81
C PRO A 151 11.59 -2.82 12.55
N GLU A 152 11.23 -3.62 13.55
CA GLU A 152 9.99 -4.38 13.49
C GLU A 152 8.86 -3.37 13.28
N LYS A 153 8.28 -3.37 12.08
CA LYS A 153 7.13 -2.52 11.81
C LYS A 153 6.03 -3.00 12.73
N LEU A 154 5.48 -2.09 13.53
CA LEU A 154 4.22 -2.36 14.23
C LEU A 154 3.22 -2.76 13.16
N GLU A 155 2.71 -3.99 13.31
CA GLU A 155 1.74 -4.51 12.38
C GLU A 155 0.52 -3.61 12.40
N THR A 156 0.16 -3.08 11.23
CA THR A 156 -1.05 -2.28 11.10
C THR A 156 -2.26 -3.18 11.24
N GLU A 157 -3.39 -2.62 11.69
CA GLU A 157 -4.65 -3.34 11.81
C GLU A 157 -5.07 -3.97 10.47
N THR A 158 -4.74 -3.29 9.37
CA THR A 158 -4.97 -3.77 8.01
C THR A 158 -4.11 -5.02 7.70
N GLU A 159 -2.86 -5.07 8.14
CA GLU A 159 -1.98 -6.23 7.98
C GLU A 159 -2.45 -7.41 8.83
N THR A 160 -2.85 -7.17 10.08
CA THR A 160 -3.45 -8.21 10.94
C THR A 160 -4.70 -8.79 10.30
N LEU A 161 -5.61 -7.94 9.82
CA LEU A 161 -6.83 -8.40 9.15
C LEU A 161 -6.50 -9.18 7.86
N ARG A 162 -5.53 -8.72 7.07
CA ARG A 162 -5.05 -9.44 5.87
C ARG A 162 -4.54 -10.83 6.24
N ARG A 163 -3.75 -10.96 7.30
CA ARG A 163 -3.20 -12.25 7.74
C ARG A 163 -4.27 -13.23 8.21
N SER A 164 -5.40 -12.75 8.74
CA SER A 164 -6.54 -13.62 9.11
C SER A 164 -7.10 -14.46 7.96
N LYS A 165 -6.74 -14.14 6.70
CA LYS A 165 -7.04 -14.97 5.52
C LYS A 165 -6.18 -16.21 5.40
N HIS A 166 -4.97 -16.22 5.94
CA HIS A 166 -4.08 -17.38 5.87
C HIS A 166 -4.58 -18.48 6.80
N LEU A 167 -4.51 -19.74 6.36
CA LEU A 167 -5.01 -20.89 7.14
C LEU A 167 -4.09 -21.20 8.31
N SER A 168 -2.79 -21.07 8.08
CA SER A 168 -1.73 -21.26 9.07
C SER A 168 -1.63 -20.12 10.09
N ASP A 169 -2.45 -19.07 9.96
CA ASP A 169 -2.30 -17.83 10.71
C ASP A 169 -3.66 -17.26 11.14
N PRO A 170 -4.24 -17.76 12.25
CA PRO A 170 -5.60 -17.43 12.66
C PRO A 170 -5.66 -16.13 13.47
N VAL A 171 -4.83 -15.15 13.14
CA VAL A 171 -4.90 -13.83 13.77
C VAL A 171 -6.28 -13.21 13.55
N LYS A 172 -6.74 -12.47 14.54
CA LYS A 172 -7.95 -11.65 14.46
C LYS A 172 -7.59 -10.21 14.78
N LEU A 173 -8.21 -9.28 14.08
CA LEU A 173 -8.06 -7.86 14.37
C LEU A 173 -8.98 -7.49 15.54
N LYS A 174 -8.42 -6.94 16.63
CA LYS A 174 -9.24 -6.34 17.69
C LYS A 174 -9.79 -4.99 17.20
N VAL A 175 -11.11 -4.86 17.11
CA VAL A 175 -11.78 -3.64 16.62
C VAL A 175 -12.54 -2.90 17.72
N GLY A 176 -12.57 -3.45 18.93
CA GLY A 176 -13.21 -2.87 20.11
C GLY A 176 -13.05 -3.78 21.32
N ASP A 177 -13.61 -3.36 22.46
CA ASP A 177 -13.58 -4.17 23.68
C ASP A 177 -14.37 -5.46 23.49
N GLY A 178 -13.65 -6.58 23.60
CA GLY A 178 -14.18 -7.92 23.38
C GLY A 178 -14.67 -8.20 21.96
N LEU A 179 -14.26 -7.40 20.96
CA LEU A 179 -14.72 -7.53 19.57
C LEU A 179 -13.55 -7.79 18.60
N TRP A 180 -13.70 -8.85 17.81
CA TRP A 180 -12.66 -9.39 16.95
C TRP A 180 -13.15 -9.61 15.52
N LEU A 181 -12.48 -8.99 14.56
CA LEU A 181 -12.76 -9.08 13.14
C LEU A 181 -11.79 -10.06 12.46
N SER A 182 -12.32 -10.95 11.62
CA SER A 182 -11.51 -11.89 10.85
C SER A 182 -12.20 -12.32 9.56
N HIS A 183 -11.43 -12.86 8.62
CA HIS A 183 -11.96 -13.53 7.44
C HIS A 183 -12.46 -14.95 7.71
N LYS A 184 -12.33 -15.45 8.96
CA LYS A 184 -12.64 -16.84 9.34
C LYS A 184 -13.23 -16.94 10.73
N LEU A 185 -14.15 -17.89 10.93
CA LEU A 185 -14.70 -18.24 12.24
C LEU A 185 -13.70 -19.02 13.11
N ALA A 186 -12.87 -19.88 12.51
CA ALA A 186 -11.89 -20.70 13.21
C ALA A 186 -10.61 -20.90 12.39
N ALA A 187 -9.49 -21.12 13.09
CA ALA A 187 -8.28 -21.69 12.51
C ALA A 187 -8.57 -23.12 12.07
N LYS A 188 -8.46 -23.46 10.78
CA LYS A 188 -8.41 -24.86 10.38
C LYS A 188 -6.94 -25.30 10.47
N PRO A 189 -6.56 -26.22 11.37
CA PRO A 189 -5.16 -26.56 11.59
C PRO A 189 -4.50 -27.30 10.41
N GLU A 190 -5.27 -27.86 9.47
CA GLU A 190 -4.75 -28.73 8.41
C GLU A 190 -5.54 -28.56 7.11
N VAL A 191 -5.31 -27.47 6.39
CA VAL A 191 -5.77 -27.35 5.00
C VAL A 191 -4.54 -27.25 4.13
N GLU A 192 -4.35 -28.23 3.24
CA GLU A 192 -3.28 -28.17 2.25
C GLU A 192 -3.50 -26.91 1.37
N PRO A 193 -2.47 -26.08 1.14
CA PRO A 193 -2.58 -24.79 0.44
C PRO A 193 -2.95 -24.89 -1.06
N LEU A 194 -3.35 -26.07 -1.53
CA LEU A 194 -3.78 -26.35 -2.90
C LEU A 194 -5.22 -26.88 -2.97
N ASP A 195 -5.94 -26.96 -1.85
CA ASP A 195 -7.32 -27.42 -1.92
C ASP A 195 -8.22 -26.36 -2.59
N ASP A 196 -9.26 -26.84 -3.26
CA ASP A 196 -10.21 -25.98 -3.98
C ASP A 196 -10.93 -25.01 -3.01
N GLU A 197 -11.08 -25.40 -1.73
CA GLU A 197 -11.61 -24.56 -0.66
C GLU A 197 -10.69 -23.37 -0.34
N PHE A 198 -9.36 -23.57 -0.30
CA PHE A 198 -8.37 -22.51 -0.14
C PHE A 198 -8.41 -21.57 -1.33
N LEU A 199 -8.35 -22.10 -2.55
CA LEU A 199 -8.43 -21.28 -3.76
C LEU A 199 -9.71 -20.46 -3.74
N ALA A 200 -10.88 -21.07 -3.49
CA ALA A 200 -12.15 -20.36 -3.36
C ALA A 200 -12.13 -19.29 -2.25
N SER A 201 -11.60 -19.60 -1.07
CA SER A 201 -11.52 -18.67 0.08
C SER A 201 -10.59 -17.48 -0.15
N VAL A 202 -9.61 -17.60 -1.05
CA VAL A 202 -8.74 -16.49 -1.47
C VAL A 202 -9.50 -15.53 -2.40
N TRP A 203 -10.44 -16.05 -3.18
CA TRP A 203 -11.29 -15.28 -4.09
C TRP A 203 -12.51 -14.65 -3.41
N GLU A 204 -13.08 -15.34 -2.42
CA GLU A 204 -14.21 -14.86 -1.64
C GLU A 204 -13.78 -13.79 -0.62
N PHE A 205 -14.59 -12.74 -0.51
CA PHE A 205 -14.40 -11.72 0.52
C PHE A 205 -15.52 -11.84 1.54
N ARG A 206 -15.24 -12.57 2.62
CA ARG A 206 -16.15 -12.79 3.73
C ARG A 206 -15.51 -12.32 5.03
N LEU A 207 -16.29 -11.73 5.92
CA LEU A 207 -15.85 -11.20 7.21
C LEU A 207 -16.81 -11.63 8.31
N PHE A 208 -16.24 -11.86 9.48
CA PHE A 208 -16.97 -12.20 10.69
C PHE A 208 -16.54 -11.26 11.81
N LEU A 209 -17.51 -10.71 12.52
CA LEU A 209 -17.26 -10.10 13.83
C LEU A 209 -17.65 -11.10 14.91
N THR A 210 -16.70 -11.40 15.80
CA THR A 210 -16.88 -12.33 16.91
C THR A 210 -16.63 -11.64 18.25
N ASP A 211 -17.28 -12.11 19.31
CA ASP A 211 -16.91 -11.71 20.67
C ASP A 211 -15.79 -12.58 21.26
N ASP A 212 -15.39 -12.30 22.51
CA ASP A 212 -14.35 -13.04 23.23
C ASP A 212 -14.64 -14.55 23.39
N GLU A 213 -15.91 -14.93 23.34
CA GLU A 213 -16.34 -16.33 23.39
C GLU A 213 -16.41 -16.97 22.00
N GLY A 214 -16.09 -16.21 20.95
CA GLY A 214 -16.16 -16.64 19.56
C GLY A 214 -17.58 -16.64 18.98
N ARG A 215 -18.58 -16.08 19.68
CA ARG A 215 -19.94 -15.99 19.15
C ARG A 215 -19.98 -14.95 18.04
N VAL A 216 -20.62 -15.30 16.93
CA VAL A 216 -20.76 -14.41 15.77
C VAL A 216 -21.77 -13.31 16.08
N ARG A 217 -21.34 -12.06 15.95
CA ARG A 217 -22.19 -10.86 16.08
C ARG A 217 -22.83 -10.51 14.75
N TRP A 218 -22.04 -10.52 13.69
CA TRP A 218 -22.51 -10.40 12.32
C TRP A 218 -21.52 -11.05 11.36
N GLU A 219 -22.02 -11.29 10.15
CA GLU A 219 -21.26 -11.79 9.02
C GLU A 219 -21.51 -10.87 7.83
N PHE A 220 -20.47 -10.64 7.04
CA PHE A 220 -20.55 -9.96 5.76
C PHE A 220 -19.94 -10.84 4.67
N ASP A 221 -20.64 -10.99 3.54
CA ASP A 221 -20.13 -11.66 2.35
C ASP A 221 -20.31 -10.75 1.14
N LEU A 222 -19.21 -10.43 0.45
CA LEU A 222 -19.27 -9.56 -0.71
C LEU A 222 -20.13 -10.15 -1.83
N LYS A 223 -20.24 -11.47 -1.93
CA LYS A 223 -21.04 -12.10 -3.01
C LYS A 223 -22.52 -11.70 -2.95
N ASP A 224 -23.01 -11.33 -1.77
CA ASP A 224 -24.41 -10.95 -1.54
C ASP A 224 -24.70 -9.52 -2.04
N THR A 225 -23.68 -8.79 -2.48
CA THR A 225 -23.77 -7.39 -2.91
C THR A 225 -23.84 -7.22 -4.43
N GLY A 226 -23.55 -8.28 -5.19
CA GLY A 226 -23.40 -8.20 -6.66
C GLY A 226 -22.04 -7.68 -7.15
N TYR A 227 -21.13 -7.30 -6.23
CA TYR A 227 -19.76 -6.91 -6.56
C TYR A 227 -18.76 -8.07 -6.46
N GLU A 228 -17.60 -7.90 -7.09
CA GLU A 228 -16.46 -8.80 -7.03
C GLU A 228 -15.20 -8.06 -6.55
N THR A 229 -14.21 -8.80 -6.05
CA THR A 229 -12.91 -8.21 -5.70
C THR A 229 -11.92 -8.26 -6.85
N TYR A 230 -11.02 -7.27 -6.91
CA TYR A 230 -9.96 -7.18 -7.91
C TYR A 230 -8.61 -7.66 -7.34
N TYR A 231 -8.02 -8.68 -7.99
CA TYR A 231 -6.65 -9.21 -7.82
C TYR A 231 -6.16 -9.51 -6.36
N TYR A 232 -4.95 -10.05 -6.24
CA TYR A 232 -4.43 -10.76 -5.05
C TYR A 232 -3.92 -9.88 -3.88
N GLY A 233 -4.13 -8.56 -3.87
CA GLY A 233 -3.54 -7.68 -2.85
C GLY A 233 -4.46 -6.55 -2.41
N GLU A 234 -4.49 -6.29 -1.10
CA GLU A 234 -4.96 -5.04 -0.47
C GLU A 234 -6.38 -4.59 -0.84
N LYS A 235 -7.33 -5.51 -0.73
CA LYS A 235 -8.76 -5.29 -1.03
C LYS A 235 -9.46 -4.36 -0.03
N CYS A 236 -8.92 -4.23 1.19
CA CYS A 236 -9.55 -3.43 2.22
C CYS A 236 -8.54 -2.67 3.09
N ARG A 237 -9.01 -1.58 3.70
CA ARG A 237 -8.28 -0.77 4.67
C ARG A 237 -9.15 -0.55 5.90
N TYR A 238 -8.58 -0.79 7.07
CA TYR A 238 -9.22 -0.50 8.34
C TYR A 238 -8.90 0.94 8.77
N SER A 239 -9.94 1.70 9.11
CA SER A 239 -9.81 2.98 9.81
C SER A 239 -11.11 3.22 10.57
N ALA A 240 -11.03 3.02 11.89
CA ALA A 240 -12.19 2.95 12.77
C ALA A 240 -13.10 4.18 12.60
N PRO A 241 -14.44 4.02 12.67
CA PRO A 241 -15.18 2.78 12.94
C PRO A 241 -15.57 2.00 11.66
N TYR A 242 -14.85 2.20 10.56
CA TYR A 242 -15.21 1.67 9.26
C TYR A 242 -14.14 0.72 8.70
N LEU A 243 -14.58 -0.18 7.83
CA LEU A 243 -13.71 -0.87 6.90
C LEU A 243 -14.02 -0.40 5.49
N TYR A 244 -13.00 0.06 4.78
CA TYR A 244 -13.10 0.46 3.39
C TYR A 244 -12.73 -0.72 2.51
N LEU A 245 -13.58 -1.07 1.55
CA LEU A 245 -13.41 -2.20 0.63
C LEU A 245 -13.43 -1.69 -0.80
N LEU A 246 -12.41 -2.02 -1.57
CA LEU A 246 -12.38 -1.77 -3.00
C LEU A 246 -12.96 -2.98 -3.73
N ALA A 247 -14.08 -2.75 -4.41
CA ALA A 247 -14.80 -3.76 -5.16
C ALA A 247 -15.02 -3.28 -6.61
N CYS A 248 -15.47 -4.18 -7.48
CA CYS A 248 -15.79 -3.85 -8.86
C CYS A 248 -17.04 -4.59 -9.33
N GLU A 249 -17.71 -4.04 -10.35
CA GLU A 249 -18.76 -4.76 -11.07
C GLU A 249 -18.20 -6.04 -11.69
N LYS A 250 -19.09 -7.03 -11.85
CA LYS A 250 -18.76 -8.34 -12.42
C LYS A 250 -18.00 -8.21 -13.73
N ARG A 251 -16.77 -8.73 -13.75
CA ARG A 251 -15.87 -8.54 -14.89
C ARG A 251 -16.22 -9.46 -16.04
N THR A 252 -16.08 -8.92 -17.25
CA THR A 252 -16.10 -9.72 -18.48
C THR A 252 -14.68 -9.91 -18.99
N THR A 253 -14.42 -11.02 -19.68
CA THR A 253 -13.13 -11.29 -20.31
C THR A 253 -13.25 -11.15 -21.82
N LYS A 254 -12.14 -10.81 -22.47
CA LYS A 254 -11.97 -10.93 -23.92
C LYS A 254 -10.73 -11.76 -24.22
N LYS A 255 -10.78 -12.50 -25.33
CA LYS A 255 -9.59 -13.16 -25.86
C LYS A 255 -8.73 -12.15 -26.59
N TRP A 256 -7.49 -11.99 -26.14
CA TRP A 256 -6.47 -11.23 -26.85
C TRP A 256 -5.31 -12.16 -27.21
N LYS A 257 -5.21 -12.51 -28.49
CA LYS A 257 -4.34 -13.60 -28.97
C LYS A 257 -4.66 -14.92 -28.23
N LYS A 258 -3.68 -15.51 -27.53
CA LYS A 258 -3.82 -16.75 -26.75
C LYS A 258 -4.04 -16.51 -25.25
N ILE A 259 -4.27 -15.26 -24.83
CA ILE A 259 -4.41 -14.88 -23.42
C ILE A 259 -5.80 -14.28 -23.22
N GLU A 260 -6.48 -14.68 -22.15
CA GLU A 260 -7.70 -14.00 -21.70
C GLU A 260 -7.32 -12.78 -20.87
N VAL A 261 -7.88 -11.64 -21.26
CA VAL A 261 -7.64 -10.35 -20.60
C VAL A 261 -8.98 -9.83 -20.09
N TYR A 262 -9.00 -9.30 -18.88
CA TYR A 262 -10.19 -8.65 -18.33
C TYR A 262 -10.51 -7.38 -19.14
N ASN A 263 -11.80 -7.13 -19.38
CA ASN A 263 -12.24 -5.82 -19.85
C ASN A 263 -12.19 -4.81 -18.71
N PRO A 264 -12.03 -3.51 -19.02
CA PRO A 264 -12.25 -2.45 -18.05
C PRO A 264 -13.58 -2.63 -17.33
N THR A 265 -13.60 -2.40 -16.01
CA THR A 265 -14.81 -2.52 -15.18
C THR A 265 -14.99 -1.28 -14.32
N GLN A 266 -16.19 -1.08 -13.82
CA GLN A 266 -16.48 -0.03 -12.87
C GLN A 266 -16.04 -0.43 -11.47
N PHE A 267 -15.26 0.44 -10.82
CA PHE A 267 -14.77 0.23 -9.45
C PHE A 267 -15.56 1.07 -8.44
N HIS A 268 -15.72 0.50 -7.25
CA HIS A 268 -16.50 1.01 -6.14
C HIS A 268 -15.70 0.95 -4.85
N LEU A 269 -15.75 2.02 -4.06
CA LEU A 269 -15.27 2.07 -2.70
C LEU A 269 -16.46 1.90 -1.75
N LEU A 270 -16.58 0.71 -1.19
CA LEU A 270 -17.63 0.35 -0.23
C LEU A 270 -17.16 0.69 1.18
N THR A 271 -18.02 1.33 1.97
CA THR A 271 -17.78 1.58 3.40
C THR A 271 -18.65 0.65 4.22
N LEU A 272 -18.01 -0.27 4.95
CA LEU A 272 -18.66 -1.20 5.86
C LEU A 272 -18.65 -0.63 7.28
N ASP A 273 -19.82 -0.54 7.92
CA ASP A 273 -19.96 -0.17 9.33
C ASP A 273 -19.70 -1.38 10.22
N LEU A 274 -18.66 -1.30 11.06
CA LEU A 274 -18.24 -2.42 11.90
C LEU A 274 -19.21 -2.74 13.04
N SER A 275 -20.13 -1.83 13.37
CA SER A 275 -21.13 -2.08 14.41
C SER A 275 -22.17 -3.12 13.99
N ASN A 276 -22.45 -3.23 12.68
CA ASN A 276 -23.56 -4.03 12.17
C ASN A 276 -23.23 -4.83 10.89
N GLY A 277 -22.03 -4.68 10.32
CA GLY A 277 -21.59 -5.43 9.14
C GLY A 277 -22.31 -5.02 7.85
N ARG A 278 -22.90 -3.81 7.79
CA ARG A 278 -23.64 -3.33 6.61
C ARG A 278 -22.83 -2.30 5.83
N ILE A 279 -23.04 -2.30 4.51
CA ILE A 279 -22.56 -1.24 3.64
C ILE A 279 -23.40 0.01 3.93
N VAL A 280 -22.74 1.07 4.39
CA VAL A 280 -23.37 2.36 4.69
C VAL A 280 -23.05 3.43 3.64
N GLN A 281 -22.11 3.12 2.73
CA GLN A 281 -21.75 4.00 1.63
C GLN A 281 -21.15 3.18 0.48
N ASP A 282 -21.48 3.57 -0.74
CA ASP A 282 -20.96 3.02 -1.99
C ASP A 282 -20.59 4.18 -2.91
N ILE A 283 -19.29 4.36 -3.16
CA ILE A 283 -18.75 5.42 -4.00
C ILE A 283 -18.17 4.83 -5.28
N GLN A 284 -18.70 5.26 -6.42
CA GLN A 284 -18.08 5.01 -7.71
C GLN A 284 -16.72 5.75 -7.81
N VAL A 285 -15.61 5.03 -7.92
CA VAL A 285 -14.27 5.63 -7.86
C VAL A 285 -13.95 6.45 -9.11
N THR A 286 -14.22 5.87 -10.28
CA THR A 286 -13.98 6.49 -11.59
C THR A 286 -15.29 6.63 -12.37
N ARG A 287 -15.45 7.71 -13.14
CA ARG A 287 -16.66 7.87 -14.00
C ARG A 287 -16.73 6.86 -15.13
N ASN A 288 -15.56 6.44 -15.62
CA ASN A 288 -15.44 5.47 -16.71
C ASN A 288 -14.83 4.17 -16.16
N PRO A 289 -15.18 3.01 -16.74
CA PRO A 289 -14.52 1.75 -16.44
C PRO A 289 -13.00 1.82 -16.67
N VAL A 290 -12.24 1.18 -15.79
CA VAL A 290 -10.77 1.11 -15.84
C VAL A 290 -10.29 -0.33 -15.66
N ASP A 291 -9.06 -0.62 -16.07
CA ASP A 291 -8.48 -1.98 -15.97
C ASP A 291 -7.96 -2.32 -14.57
N VAL A 292 -7.74 -1.30 -13.74
CA VAL A 292 -7.12 -1.44 -12.42
C VAL A 292 -7.57 -0.31 -11.50
N CYS A 293 -7.77 -0.63 -10.23
CA CYS A 293 -7.92 0.34 -9.17
C CYS A 293 -7.28 -0.26 -7.91
N ARG A 294 -6.71 0.56 -7.04
CA ARG A 294 -6.10 0.10 -5.78
C ARG A 294 -6.14 1.18 -4.71
N PHE A 295 -6.06 0.74 -3.46
CA PHE A 295 -5.61 1.61 -2.38
C PHE A 295 -4.14 1.96 -2.60
N GLU A 296 -3.84 3.24 -2.50
CA GLU A 296 -2.47 3.73 -2.48
C GLU A 296 -2.02 3.93 -1.04
N ASP A 297 -2.84 4.65 -0.24
CA ASP A 297 -2.57 4.90 1.17
C ASP A 297 -3.86 5.34 1.92
N ILE A 298 -3.83 5.32 3.24
CA ILE A 298 -4.92 5.73 4.12
C ILE A 298 -4.39 6.26 5.46
N ASP A 299 -5.04 7.26 6.02
CA ASP A 299 -4.86 7.64 7.43
C ASP A 299 -6.20 8.10 8.05
N GLU A 300 -6.14 8.76 9.21
CA GLU A 300 -7.31 9.29 9.91
C GLU A 300 -8.09 10.39 9.16
N GLN A 301 -7.48 11.06 8.17
CA GLN A 301 -8.11 12.19 7.46
C GLN A 301 -8.62 11.80 6.08
N GLY A 302 -8.11 10.73 5.46
CA GLY A 302 -8.59 10.35 4.14
C GLY A 302 -8.03 9.06 3.55
N VAL A 303 -8.60 8.71 2.41
CA VAL A 303 -8.27 7.54 1.60
C VAL A 303 -7.74 8.01 0.25
N LEU A 304 -6.59 7.47 -0.15
CA LEU A 304 -6.01 7.69 -1.46
C LEU A 304 -6.16 6.44 -2.33
N LEU A 305 -6.81 6.60 -3.48
CA LEU A 305 -7.00 5.54 -4.47
C LEU A 305 -6.36 5.92 -5.79
N SER A 306 -5.87 4.93 -6.54
CA SER A 306 -5.58 5.11 -7.96
C SER A 306 -6.65 4.48 -8.84
N GLY A 307 -7.09 5.19 -9.88
CA GLY A 307 -7.99 4.71 -10.92
C GLY A 307 -7.28 4.58 -12.27
N GLY A 308 -7.17 3.37 -12.78
CA GLY A 308 -6.35 3.07 -13.96
C GLY A 308 -4.86 3.31 -13.68
N ASP A 309 -4.10 3.56 -14.75
CA ASP A 309 -2.64 3.64 -14.65
C ASP A 309 -2.13 4.93 -14.03
N ASN A 310 -2.85 6.05 -14.12
CA ASN A 310 -2.25 7.35 -13.84
C ASN A 310 -3.17 8.37 -13.16
N LEU A 311 -4.35 7.97 -12.69
CA LEU A 311 -5.26 8.88 -12.00
C LEU A 311 -5.25 8.57 -10.50
N LEU A 312 -5.09 9.60 -9.68
CA LEU A 312 -5.25 9.55 -8.23
C LEU A 312 -6.55 10.25 -7.83
N HIS A 313 -7.17 9.72 -6.79
CA HIS A 313 -8.37 10.23 -6.14
C HIS A 313 -8.11 10.30 -4.65
N TYR A 314 -8.33 11.47 -4.06
CA TYR A 314 -8.28 11.62 -2.61
C TYR A 314 -9.68 11.90 -2.06
N PHE A 315 -10.13 11.00 -1.18
CA PHE A 315 -11.40 11.11 -0.47
C PHE A 315 -11.11 11.50 0.97
N ARG A 316 -11.75 12.56 1.46
CA ARG A 316 -11.64 12.96 2.86
C ARG A 316 -12.61 12.13 3.70
N ILE A 317 -12.16 11.70 4.88
CA ILE A 317 -13.05 11.15 5.91
C ILE A 317 -13.87 12.31 6.47
N ALA A 318 -15.19 12.24 6.29
CA ALA A 318 -16.11 13.21 6.86
C ALA A 318 -15.98 13.17 8.39
N GLN A 319 -15.59 14.29 9.00
CA GLN A 319 -15.57 14.39 10.45
C GLN A 319 -16.99 14.13 10.96
N ARG A 320 -17.13 13.16 11.87
CA ARG A 320 -18.37 13.06 12.64
C ARG A 320 -18.47 14.36 13.43
N HIS A 321 -19.47 15.18 13.13
CA HIS A 321 -19.93 16.14 14.12
C HIS A 321 -20.21 15.32 15.39
N PRO A 322 -19.65 15.67 16.55
CA PRO A 322 -20.02 15.00 17.79
C PRO A 322 -21.54 15.13 17.89
N THR A 323 -22.22 13.99 17.91
CA THR A 323 -23.64 13.93 18.20
C THR A 323 -23.82 14.72 19.48
N ILE A 324 -24.52 15.85 19.40
CA ILE A 324 -24.97 16.58 20.58
C ILE A 324 -25.67 15.53 21.42
N GLN A 325 -25.08 15.17 22.56
CA GLN A 325 -25.74 14.33 23.54
C GLN A 325 -26.99 15.11 23.96
N GLU A 326 -28.16 14.66 23.52
CA GLU A 326 -29.42 15.07 24.13
C GLU A 326 -29.36 14.59 25.59
N GLU A 327 -29.24 15.56 26.51
CA GLU A 327 -29.40 15.39 27.96
C GLU A 327 -30.82 14.95 28.33
#